data_AF-A0A946DAH1-F1
#
_entry.id   AF-A0A946DAH1-F1
#
_cell.length_a   1.000
_cell.length_b   1.000
_cell.length_c   1.000
_cell.angle_alpha   90.00
_cell.angle_beta   90.00
_cell.angle_gamma   90.00
#
_symmetry.space_group_name_H-M   'P 1'
#
loop_
_entity.id
_entity.type
_entity.pdbx_description
1 polymer ?
#
loop_
_entity_poly.entity_id
_entity_poly.type
_entity_poly.pdbx_seq_one_letter_code
_entity_poly.pdbx_strand_id
1 'polypeptide(L)'
;MFQISKSQKTRQSGFTLVELMVVVTIIGILAAIGVPRVFAYVRASETAEVSQGGGRISAAIKAYGDSQLKAAAAVVTDLDATTLTPDGSGASEITAILPILKLPQDGKFDYAISAAVGAAGTPQAGETVFCITATGRTNAGVVGGKLLYSSVETTATGWDGRVNRIPFVNGDTDLTSATAGGYCAATGTAQATCTSC
;
A
#
# COMPACT_ATOMS: atom_id res chain seq x y z
N MET A 1 12.30 -82.96 -12.07
CA MET A 1 11.35 -82.01 -12.69
C MET A 1 11.56 -80.65 -12.01
N PHE A 2 12.38 -79.78 -12.59
CA PHE A 2 12.71 -78.46 -12.04
C PHE A 2 12.04 -77.40 -12.94
N GLN A 3 11.03 -76.70 -12.40
CA GLN A 3 10.35 -75.60 -13.07
C GLN A 3 11.16 -74.31 -12.83
N ILE A 4 11.60 -73.65 -13.90
CA ILE A 4 12.28 -72.34 -13.83
C ILE A 4 11.20 -71.26 -13.76
N SER A 5 11.08 -70.59 -12.61
CA SER A 5 10.21 -69.44 -12.42
C SER A 5 10.70 -68.26 -13.26
N LYS A 6 9.88 -67.82 -14.22
CA LYS A 6 10.18 -66.73 -15.16
C LYS A 6 9.86 -65.40 -14.47
N SER A 7 10.86 -64.74 -13.88
CA SER A 7 10.73 -63.39 -13.32
C SER A 7 10.36 -62.39 -14.44
N GLN A 8 9.16 -61.81 -14.35
CA GLN A 8 8.73 -60.74 -15.25
C GLN A 8 9.50 -59.45 -14.93
N LYS A 9 10.42 -59.04 -15.81
CA LYS A 9 11.01 -57.69 -15.77
C LYS A 9 9.91 -56.66 -16.04
N THR A 10 9.55 -55.87 -15.03
CA THR A 10 8.74 -54.67 -15.21
C THR A 10 9.52 -53.71 -16.12
N ARG A 11 8.92 -53.34 -17.26
CA ARG A 11 9.50 -52.33 -18.15
C ARG A 11 9.41 -50.98 -17.44
N GLN A 12 10.54 -50.47 -16.97
CA GLN A 12 10.63 -49.13 -16.40
C GLN A 12 10.43 -48.12 -17.54
N SER A 13 9.22 -47.54 -17.64
CA SER A 13 8.93 -46.45 -18.57
C SER A 13 9.59 -45.18 -18.04
N GLY A 14 10.80 -44.89 -18.50
CA GLY A 14 11.46 -43.61 -18.25
C GLY A 14 10.84 -42.50 -19.10
N PHE A 15 10.70 -41.31 -18.52
CA PHE A 15 10.37 -40.08 -19.22
C PHE A 15 11.40 -39.84 -20.33
N THR A 16 10.97 -39.48 -21.54
CA THR A 16 11.94 -39.22 -22.61
C THR A 16 12.58 -37.84 -22.42
N LEU A 17 13.85 -37.69 -22.80
CA LEU A 17 14.57 -36.40 -22.72
C LEU A 17 13.87 -35.32 -23.55
N VAL A 18 13.25 -35.73 -24.67
CA VAL A 18 12.47 -34.85 -25.56
C VAL A 18 11.20 -34.35 -24.88
N GLU A 19 10.52 -35.21 -24.12
CA GLU A 19 9.29 -34.87 -23.38
C GLU A 19 9.58 -33.81 -22.31
N LEU A 20 10.72 -33.91 -21.64
CA LEU A 20 11.16 -32.90 -20.68
C LEU A 20 11.56 -31.57 -21.38
N MET A 21 12.24 -31.63 -22.52
CA MET A 21 12.63 -30.42 -23.27
C MET A 21 11.42 -29.59 -23.74
N VAL A 22 10.38 -30.24 -24.23
CA VAL A 22 9.15 -29.55 -24.67
C VAL A 22 8.44 -28.91 -23.48
N VAL A 23 8.35 -29.61 -22.34
CA VAL A 23 7.69 -29.09 -21.13
C VAL A 23 8.40 -27.84 -20.61
N VAL A 24 9.73 -27.86 -20.49
CA VAL A 24 10.49 -26.70 -20.01
C VAL A 24 10.35 -25.51 -20.96
N THR A 25 10.29 -25.76 -22.27
CA THR A 25 10.09 -24.70 -23.27
C THR A 25 8.72 -24.04 -23.12
N ILE A 26 7.65 -24.84 -22.97
CA ILE A 26 6.30 -24.32 -22.77
C ILE A 26 6.21 -23.54 -21.44
N ILE A 27 6.78 -24.06 -20.35
CA ILE A 27 6.84 -23.36 -19.06
C ILE A 27 7.61 -22.05 -19.19
N GLY A 28 8.71 -22.01 -19.95
CA GLY A 28 9.48 -20.80 -20.20
C GLY A 28 8.66 -19.69 -20.86
N ILE A 29 7.87 -20.03 -21.89
CA ILE A 29 6.99 -19.06 -22.58
C ILE A 29 5.89 -18.57 -21.63
N LEU A 30 5.26 -19.47 -20.88
CA LEU A 30 4.20 -19.12 -19.92
C LEU A 30 4.75 -18.23 -18.79
N ALA A 31 5.95 -18.52 -18.29
CA ALA A 31 6.59 -17.74 -17.23
C ALA A 31 6.90 -16.31 -17.69
N ALA A 32 7.42 -16.14 -18.92
CA ALA A 32 7.77 -14.82 -19.45
C ALA A 32 6.57 -13.84 -19.50
N ILE A 33 5.37 -14.34 -19.77
CA ILE A 33 4.15 -13.51 -19.84
C ILE A 33 3.41 -13.49 -18.48
N GLY A 34 3.43 -14.60 -17.75
CA GLY A 34 2.67 -14.77 -16.50
C GLY A 34 3.26 -14.00 -15.32
N VAL A 35 4.57 -14.06 -15.14
CA VAL A 35 5.27 -13.43 -14.01
C VAL A 35 5.03 -11.91 -13.91
N PRO A 36 5.22 -11.10 -14.95
CA PRO A 36 5.01 -9.65 -14.84
C PRO A 36 3.55 -9.29 -14.53
N ARG A 37 2.58 -10.06 -15.03
CA ARG A 37 1.15 -9.84 -14.77
C ARG A 37 0.77 -10.10 -13.32
N VAL A 38 1.30 -11.17 -12.73
CA VAL A 38 1.04 -11.50 -11.32
C VAL A 38 1.58 -10.40 -10.41
N PHE A 39 2.80 -9.89 -10.66
CA PHE A 39 3.36 -8.80 -9.85
C PHE A 39 2.54 -7.51 -9.95
N ALA A 40 2.07 -7.15 -11.14
CA ALA A 40 1.20 -5.99 -11.31
C ALA A 40 -0.13 -6.15 -10.55
N TYR A 41 -0.73 -7.35 -10.57
CA TYR A 41 -1.95 -7.65 -9.82
C TYR A 41 -1.74 -7.55 -8.30
N VAL A 42 -0.65 -8.09 -7.78
CA VAL A 42 -0.31 -8.00 -6.35
C VAL A 42 -0.13 -6.55 -5.93
N ARG A 43 0.63 -5.76 -6.69
CA ARG A 43 0.81 -4.32 -6.40
C ARG A 43 -0.51 -3.55 -6.48
N ALA A 44 -1.39 -3.89 -7.42
CA ALA A 44 -2.71 -3.26 -7.50
C ALA A 44 -3.56 -3.58 -6.27
N SER A 45 -3.58 -4.85 -5.81
CA SER A 45 -4.25 -5.25 -4.58
C SER A 45 -3.71 -4.49 -3.36
N GLU A 46 -2.39 -4.30 -3.29
CA GLU A 46 -1.73 -3.56 -2.22
C GLU A 46 -2.08 -2.06 -2.25
N THR A 47 -2.14 -1.45 -3.44
CA THR A 47 -2.58 -0.05 -3.57
C THR A 47 -4.05 0.14 -3.16
N ALA A 48 -4.90 -0.87 -3.40
CA ALA A 48 -6.30 -0.85 -2.98
C ALA A 48 -6.45 -0.96 -1.45
N GLU A 49 -5.58 -1.73 -0.78
CA GLU A 49 -5.51 -1.78 0.69
C GLU A 49 -5.17 -0.40 1.26
N VAL A 50 -4.21 0.32 0.68
CA VAL A 50 -3.85 1.68 1.10
C VAL A 50 -5.01 2.65 0.90
N SER A 51 -5.77 2.55 -0.20
CA SER A 51 -6.97 3.37 -0.40
C SER A 51 -8.01 3.16 0.70
N GLN A 52 -8.25 1.90 1.08
CA GLN A 52 -9.17 1.56 2.17
C GLN A 52 -8.62 2.00 3.54
N GLY A 53 -7.34 1.75 3.82
CA GLY A 53 -6.66 2.14 5.05
C GLY A 53 -6.67 3.65 5.25
N GLY A 54 -6.26 4.41 4.23
CA GLY A 54 -6.32 5.86 4.22
C GLY A 54 -7.73 6.40 4.38
N GLY A 55 -8.74 5.76 3.76
CA GLY A 55 -10.16 6.11 3.96
C GLY A 55 -10.65 5.90 5.40
N ARG A 56 -10.24 4.81 6.04
CA ARG A 56 -10.55 4.55 7.46
C ARG A 56 -9.89 5.56 8.38
N ILE A 57 -8.62 5.88 8.15
CA ILE A 57 -7.87 6.90 8.90
C ILE A 57 -8.54 8.27 8.71
N SER A 58 -8.83 8.66 7.46
CA SER A 58 -9.52 9.90 7.12
C SER A 58 -10.85 10.06 7.87
N ALA A 59 -11.68 9.01 7.88
CA ALA A 59 -12.95 9.05 8.59
C ALA A 59 -12.77 9.19 10.11
N ALA A 60 -11.78 8.50 10.68
CA ALA A 60 -11.48 8.57 12.10
C ALA A 60 -10.95 9.95 12.53
N ILE A 61 -10.07 10.58 11.72
CA ILE A 61 -9.57 11.94 11.96
C ILE A 61 -10.72 12.94 11.96
N LYS A 62 -11.64 12.85 10.99
CA LYS A 62 -12.81 13.74 10.93
C LYS A 62 -13.73 13.54 12.14
N ALA A 63 -14.06 12.28 12.47
CA ALA A 63 -14.88 11.96 13.63
C ALA A 63 -14.24 12.42 14.95
N TYR A 64 -12.91 12.41 15.04
CA TYR A 64 -12.19 12.93 16.21
C TYR A 64 -12.44 14.42 16.41
N GLY A 65 -12.23 15.22 15.36
CA GLY A 65 -12.44 16.66 15.41
C GLY A 65 -13.87 17.01 15.79
N ASP A 66 -14.84 16.33 15.17
CA ASP A 66 -16.27 16.55 15.40
C ASP A 66 -16.69 16.12 16.82
N SER A 67 -16.27 14.94 17.29
CA SER A 67 -16.67 14.41 18.62
C SER A 67 -16.07 15.17 19.79
N GLN A 68 -14.88 15.74 19.62
CA GLN A 68 -14.19 16.52 20.64
C GLN A 68 -14.44 18.03 20.51
N LEU A 69 -15.23 18.46 19.51
CA LEU A 69 -15.48 19.87 19.19
C LEU A 69 -14.18 20.68 19.03
N LYS A 70 -13.15 20.06 18.44
CA LYS A 70 -11.83 20.67 18.27
C LYS A 70 -11.78 21.49 16.98
N ALA A 71 -11.22 22.69 17.08
CA ALA A 71 -10.83 23.45 15.90
C ALA A 71 -9.72 22.73 15.13
N ALA A 72 -9.62 22.97 13.82
CA ALA A 72 -8.66 22.30 12.95
C ALA A 72 -7.21 22.39 13.47
N ALA A 73 -6.78 23.56 13.94
CA ALA A 73 -5.44 23.75 14.49
C ALA A 73 -5.13 22.83 15.69
N ALA A 74 -6.12 22.57 16.56
CA ALA A 74 -5.96 21.65 17.68
C ALA A 74 -5.85 20.20 17.20
N VAL A 75 -6.71 19.79 16.26
CA VAL A 75 -6.65 18.46 15.64
C VAL A 75 -5.29 18.22 14.95
N VAL A 76 -4.77 19.21 14.23
CA VAL A 76 -3.44 19.13 13.61
C VAL A 76 -2.35 18.95 14.66
N THR A 77 -2.40 19.71 15.76
CA THR A 77 -1.41 19.59 16.85
C THR A 77 -1.41 18.20 17.48
N ASP A 78 -2.58 17.56 17.60
CA ASP A 78 -2.68 16.21 18.16
C ASP A 78 -2.17 15.13 17.19
N LEU A 79 -2.44 15.28 15.89
CA LEU A 79 -2.34 14.18 14.92
C LEU A 79 -1.15 14.29 13.95
N ASP A 80 -0.57 15.47 13.78
CA ASP A 80 0.59 15.63 12.90
C ASP A 80 1.79 14.82 13.43
N ALA A 81 2.55 14.25 12.51
CA ALA A 81 3.67 13.35 12.78
C ALA A 81 3.33 12.11 13.62
N THR A 82 2.05 11.74 13.72
CA THR A 82 1.66 10.45 14.32
C THR A 82 1.79 9.30 13.32
N THR A 83 1.97 8.10 13.84
CA THR A 83 2.01 6.86 13.07
C THR A 83 0.81 5.99 13.38
N LEU A 84 0.47 5.08 12.49
CA LEU A 84 -0.44 3.99 12.73
C LEU A 84 0.18 2.72 12.16
N THR A 85 0.62 1.84 13.03
CA THR A 85 1.25 0.57 12.67
C THR A 85 0.35 -0.60 13.07
N PRO A 86 0.24 -1.66 12.26
CA PRO A 86 -0.56 -2.85 12.60
C PRO A 86 -0.15 -3.54 13.90
N ASP A 87 1.13 -3.44 14.28
CA ASP A 87 1.70 -4.04 15.47
C ASP A 87 1.87 -3.05 16.64
N GLY A 88 1.50 -1.78 16.46
CA GLY A 88 1.64 -0.73 17.47
C GLY A 88 3.09 -0.42 17.81
N SER A 89 4.03 -0.69 16.90
CA SER A 89 5.47 -0.47 17.10
C SER A 89 5.93 0.97 16.82
N GLY A 90 5.06 1.84 16.30
CA GLY A 90 5.40 3.22 16.00
C GLY A 90 5.71 4.07 17.24
N ALA A 91 6.58 5.07 17.05
CA ALA A 91 7.05 5.93 18.14
C ALA A 91 5.95 6.85 18.71
N SER A 92 5.00 7.27 17.85
CA SER A 92 3.89 8.17 18.19
C SER A 92 2.58 7.62 17.60
N GLU A 93 2.12 6.48 18.13
CA GLU A 93 0.92 5.83 17.62
C GLU A 93 -0.34 6.66 17.85
N ILE A 94 -1.08 6.95 16.77
CA ILE A 94 -2.37 7.64 16.80
C ILE A 94 -3.39 6.89 17.66
N THR A 95 -3.19 5.59 17.91
CA THR A 95 -4.07 4.79 18.79
C THR A 95 -4.10 5.29 20.24
N ALA A 96 -3.09 6.05 20.69
CA ALA A 96 -3.12 6.73 21.99
C ALA A 96 -4.16 7.85 22.05
N ILE A 97 -4.47 8.46 20.90
CA ILE A 97 -5.42 9.57 20.75
C ILE A 97 -6.78 9.05 20.27
N LEU A 98 -6.75 8.06 19.37
CA LEU A 98 -7.88 7.39 18.75
C LEU A 98 -7.83 5.87 18.99
N PRO A 99 -8.21 5.38 20.18
CA PRO A 99 -8.12 3.95 20.51
C PRO A 99 -8.99 3.05 19.64
N ILE A 100 -10.04 3.60 19.02
CA ILE A 100 -10.96 2.88 18.14
C ILE A 100 -10.32 2.57 16.78
N LEU A 101 -9.30 3.34 16.38
CA LEU A 101 -8.65 3.21 15.10
C LEU A 101 -7.55 2.16 15.20
N LYS A 102 -7.90 0.89 14.94
CA LYS A 102 -6.93 -0.20 14.86
C LYS A 102 -6.87 -0.79 13.46
N LEU A 103 -5.66 -1.06 13.00
CA LEU A 103 -5.43 -1.82 11.78
C LEU A 103 -5.51 -3.33 12.06
N PRO A 104 -5.85 -4.16 11.05
CA PRO A 104 -5.68 -5.59 11.16
C PRO A 104 -4.20 -5.92 11.42
N GLN A 105 -3.91 -6.89 12.27
CA GLN A 105 -2.53 -7.25 12.65
C GLN A 105 -1.68 -7.70 11.44
N ASP A 106 -2.33 -8.31 10.45
CA ASP A 106 -1.73 -8.74 9.18
C ASP A 106 -1.67 -7.62 8.12
N GLY A 107 -1.93 -6.37 8.52
CA GLY A 107 -1.88 -5.22 7.63
C GLY A 107 -0.51 -5.08 6.97
N LYS A 108 -0.50 -4.78 5.67
CA LYS A 108 0.73 -4.75 4.86
C LYS A 108 1.49 -3.43 4.92
N PHE A 109 0.87 -2.40 5.47
CA PHE A 109 1.38 -1.04 5.45
C PHE A 109 1.39 -0.39 6.83
N ASP A 110 2.47 0.32 7.10
CA ASP A 110 2.56 1.30 8.20
C ASP A 110 2.16 2.67 7.64
N TYR A 111 1.44 3.46 8.42
CA TYR A 111 0.96 4.78 8.00
C TYR A 111 1.61 5.87 8.85
N ALA A 112 2.11 6.91 8.20
CA ALA A 112 2.56 8.14 8.86
C ALA A 112 1.63 9.27 8.42
N ILE A 113 1.11 10.03 9.39
CA ILE A 113 0.14 11.08 9.16
C ILE A 113 0.87 12.41 9.28
N SER A 114 0.82 13.19 8.21
CA SER A 114 1.13 14.62 8.26
C SER A 114 -0.16 15.40 8.14
N ALA A 115 -0.37 16.39 8.99
CA ALA A 115 -1.58 17.20 9.04
C ALA A 115 -1.25 18.69 8.96
N ALA A 116 -2.14 19.47 8.36
CA ALA A 116 -2.05 20.91 8.28
C ALA A 116 -3.44 21.55 8.39
N VAL A 117 -3.49 22.84 8.67
CA VAL A 117 -4.72 23.63 8.54
C VAL A 117 -4.79 24.16 7.12
N GLY A 118 -5.90 23.92 6.42
CA GLY A 118 -6.12 24.48 5.09
C GLY A 118 -6.12 26.00 5.12
N ALA A 119 -5.23 26.64 4.38
CA ALA A 119 -5.09 28.11 4.34
C ALA A 119 -6.02 28.76 3.31
N ALA A 120 -6.21 28.15 2.14
CA ALA A 120 -7.14 28.58 1.10
C ALA A 120 -7.33 27.48 0.04
N GLY A 121 -8.55 27.38 -0.52
CA GLY A 121 -8.91 26.45 -1.61
C GLY A 121 -10.21 25.70 -1.32
N THR A 122 -10.99 25.43 -2.37
CA THR A 122 -12.02 24.39 -2.32
C THR A 122 -11.34 23.02 -2.21
N PRO A 123 -11.78 22.12 -1.32
CA PRO A 123 -13.03 22.25 -0.56
C PRO A 123 -12.95 23.09 0.73
N GLN A 124 -11.83 23.24 1.45
CA GLN A 124 -11.87 23.70 2.85
C GLN A 124 -10.70 24.59 3.32
N ALA A 125 -10.96 25.90 3.45
CA ALA A 125 -10.17 26.79 4.28
C ALA A 125 -10.59 26.63 5.76
N GLY A 126 -9.62 26.53 6.66
CA GLY A 126 -9.86 26.41 8.11
C GLY A 126 -10.24 25.00 8.59
N GLU A 127 -10.24 23.97 7.73
CA GLU A 127 -10.36 22.57 8.17
C GLU A 127 -9.02 21.86 8.27
N THR A 128 -9.03 20.71 8.94
CA THR A 128 -7.90 19.79 9.00
C THR A 128 -7.73 19.09 7.67
N VAL A 129 -6.58 19.29 7.05
CA VAL A 129 -6.15 18.58 5.84
C VAL A 129 -4.95 17.72 6.16
N PHE A 130 -4.73 16.66 5.39
CA PHE A 130 -3.64 15.73 5.70
C PHE A 130 -3.10 15.03 4.46
N CYS A 131 -1.84 14.65 4.59
CA CYS A 131 -1.17 13.71 3.72
C CYS A 131 -0.75 12.50 4.54
N ILE A 132 -1.20 11.31 4.14
CA ILE A 132 -0.83 10.07 4.79
C ILE A 132 0.17 9.35 3.89
N THR A 133 1.33 9.03 4.43
CA THR A 133 2.32 8.20 3.77
C THR A 133 2.15 6.77 4.22
N ALA A 134 1.82 5.86 3.30
CA ALA A 134 1.79 4.42 3.56
C ALA A 134 3.14 3.82 3.14
N THR A 135 3.77 3.06 4.04
CA THR A 135 5.06 2.40 3.81
C THR A 135 4.88 0.89 3.88
N GLY A 136 5.31 0.17 2.83
CA GLY A 136 5.20 -1.28 2.76
C GLY A 136 6.04 -1.98 3.82
N ARG A 137 5.42 -2.91 4.55
CA ARG A 137 6.09 -3.66 5.61
C ARG A 137 6.79 -4.90 5.05
N THR A 138 8.08 -5.04 5.37
CA THR A 138 8.91 -6.15 4.90
C THR A 138 8.46 -7.50 5.48
N ASN A 139 7.99 -7.52 6.73
CA ASN A 139 7.45 -8.72 7.38
C ASN A 139 6.13 -9.20 6.76
N ALA A 140 5.43 -8.35 6.02
CA ALA A 140 4.21 -8.67 5.27
C ALA A 140 4.47 -8.98 3.77
N GLY A 141 5.75 -9.13 3.38
CA GLY A 141 6.14 -9.42 2.01
C GLY A 141 6.07 -8.22 1.05
N VAL A 142 5.81 -7.02 1.57
CA VAL A 142 5.86 -5.78 0.77
C VAL A 142 7.26 -5.19 0.85
N VAL A 143 7.89 -4.97 -0.31
CA VAL A 143 9.24 -4.42 -0.39
C VAL A 143 9.17 -2.90 -0.22
N GLY A 144 9.26 -2.40 1.02
CA GLY A 144 9.66 -1.03 1.47
C GLY A 144 9.05 0.22 0.82
N GLY A 145 8.34 0.10 -0.29
CA GLY A 145 7.90 1.20 -1.14
C GLY A 145 6.80 2.01 -0.50
N LYS A 146 6.65 3.24 -1.01
CA LYS A 146 5.77 4.24 -0.40
C LYS A 146 4.65 4.66 -1.34
N LEU A 147 3.49 4.91 -0.74
CA LEU A 147 2.32 5.49 -1.39
C LEU A 147 1.87 6.72 -0.61
N LEU A 148 1.24 7.66 -1.31
CA LEU A 148 0.64 8.84 -0.69
C LEU A 148 -0.88 8.74 -0.74
N TYR A 149 -1.53 9.18 0.32
CA TYR A 149 -2.98 9.35 0.40
C TYR A 149 -3.30 10.79 0.81
N SER A 150 -4.10 11.49 0.02
CA SER A 150 -4.54 12.87 0.29
C SER A 150 -5.95 12.87 0.90
N SER A 151 -6.21 13.80 1.83
CA SER A 151 -7.56 14.01 2.41
C SER A 151 -8.62 14.35 1.37
N VAL A 152 -8.21 14.90 0.23
CA VAL A 152 -9.05 15.29 -0.90
C VAL A 152 -8.63 14.55 -2.17
N GLU A 153 -9.60 14.31 -3.05
CA GLU A 153 -9.32 13.81 -4.40
C GLU A 153 -8.45 14.81 -5.16
N THR A 154 -7.64 14.29 -6.07
CA THR A 154 -6.77 15.10 -6.90
C THR A 154 -6.76 14.59 -8.33
N THR A 155 -6.61 15.54 -9.25
CA THR A 155 -6.47 15.32 -10.68
C THR A 155 -5.02 15.33 -11.14
N ALA A 156 -4.06 15.46 -10.21
CA ALA A 156 -2.64 15.43 -10.51
C ALA A 156 -2.24 14.12 -11.21
N THR A 157 -1.34 14.21 -12.17
CA THR A 157 -0.84 13.04 -12.88
C THR A 157 -0.16 12.08 -11.91
N GLY A 158 -0.54 10.80 -11.97
CA GLY A 158 -0.04 9.75 -11.06
C GLY A 158 -0.92 9.41 -9.89
N TRP A 159 -1.98 10.20 -9.69
CA TRP A 159 -2.98 9.95 -8.67
C TRP A 159 -4.16 9.19 -9.24
N ASP A 160 -4.67 8.26 -8.45
CA ASP A 160 -5.94 7.59 -8.67
C ASP A 160 -6.90 8.02 -7.54
N GLY A 161 -7.68 9.05 -7.82
CA GLY A 161 -8.51 9.74 -6.84
C GLY A 161 -7.69 10.36 -5.71
N ARG A 162 -7.58 9.65 -4.58
CA ARG A 162 -6.85 10.09 -3.39
C ARG A 162 -5.48 9.48 -3.22
N VAL A 163 -5.05 8.55 -4.07
CA VAL A 163 -3.82 7.78 -3.85
C VAL A 163 -2.80 8.00 -4.95
N ASN A 164 -1.57 8.40 -4.60
CA ASN A 164 -0.42 8.35 -5.49
C ASN A 164 0.26 6.99 -5.36
N ARG A 165 0.26 6.23 -6.46
CA ARG A 165 0.89 4.90 -6.51
C ARG A 165 2.15 4.85 -7.38
N ILE A 166 2.55 5.93 -8.05
CA ILE A 166 3.67 5.93 -9.01
C ILE A 166 4.94 5.31 -8.40
N PRO A 167 5.42 5.76 -7.23
CA PRO A 167 6.67 5.23 -6.68
C PRO A 167 6.57 3.73 -6.42
N PHE A 168 5.44 3.32 -5.84
CA PHE A 168 5.19 1.93 -5.51
C PHE A 168 5.08 1.03 -6.74
N VAL A 169 4.42 1.45 -7.82
CA VAL A 169 4.31 0.61 -9.03
C VAL A 169 5.62 0.53 -9.81
N ASN A 170 6.44 1.58 -9.74
CA ASN A 170 7.78 1.60 -10.33
C ASN A 170 8.82 0.81 -9.52
N GLY A 171 8.47 0.42 -8.28
CA GLY A 171 9.36 -0.31 -7.40
C GLY A 171 10.35 0.58 -6.65
N ASP A 172 10.09 1.88 -6.58
CA ASP A 172 10.87 2.79 -5.75
C ASP A 172 10.69 2.43 -4.27
N THR A 173 11.78 2.49 -3.51
CA THR A 173 11.73 2.30 -2.04
C THR A 173 11.30 3.56 -1.30
N ASP A 174 11.27 4.69 -2.00
CA ASP A 174 10.95 6.02 -1.47
C ASP A 174 10.05 6.80 -2.43
N LEU A 175 9.74 8.04 -2.08
CA LEU A 175 8.87 8.93 -2.86
C LEU A 175 9.60 9.63 -4.02
N THR A 176 10.66 9.04 -4.56
CA THR A 176 11.52 9.66 -5.59
C THR A 176 10.79 10.03 -6.87
N SER A 177 9.80 9.22 -7.28
CA SER A 177 8.95 9.50 -8.44
C SER A 177 7.57 10.04 -8.06
N ALA A 178 7.37 10.43 -6.79
CA ALA A 178 6.09 10.96 -6.34
C ALA A 178 5.86 12.37 -6.92
N THR A 179 4.61 12.64 -7.26
CA THR A 179 4.14 13.96 -7.70
C THR A 179 3.25 14.55 -6.61
N ALA A 180 3.42 15.85 -6.35
CA ALA A 180 2.51 16.57 -5.46
C ALA A 180 1.08 16.54 -6.02
N GLY A 181 0.09 16.45 -5.14
CA GLY A 181 -1.31 16.35 -5.50
C GLY A 181 -2.20 16.35 -4.26
N GLY A 182 -3.39 16.93 -4.38
CA GLY A 182 -4.25 17.15 -3.24
C GLY A 182 -3.54 18.02 -2.19
N TYR A 183 -3.63 17.63 -0.92
CA TYR A 183 -2.87 18.27 0.16
C TYR A 183 -1.53 17.59 0.45
N CYS A 184 -1.03 16.76 -0.47
CA CYS A 184 0.26 16.08 -0.34
C CYS A 184 1.35 16.74 -1.18
N ALA A 185 2.46 17.12 -0.53
CA ALA A 185 3.72 17.34 -1.24
C ALA A 185 4.31 16.01 -1.73
N ALA A 186 5.20 16.07 -2.72
CA ALA A 186 5.93 14.89 -3.21
C ALA A 186 6.77 14.21 -2.11
N THR A 187 7.11 14.93 -1.04
CA THR A 187 7.83 14.42 0.14
C THR A 187 6.93 13.68 1.15
N GLY A 188 5.61 13.65 0.93
CA GLY A 188 4.64 13.05 1.84
C GLY A 188 4.21 13.95 3.00
N THR A 189 4.65 15.21 3.03
CA THR A 189 4.21 16.20 4.00
C THR A 189 2.89 16.84 3.57
N ALA A 190 2.01 17.13 4.53
CA ALA A 190 0.81 17.89 4.29
C ALA A 190 1.13 19.33 3.90
N GLN A 191 0.34 19.88 2.97
CA GLN A 191 0.40 21.27 2.56
C GLN A 191 -0.87 22.00 3.00
N ALA A 192 -0.77 23.29 3.29
CA ALA A 192 -1.92 24.11 3.64
C ALA A 192 -2.77 24.51 2.41
N THR A 193 -2.26 24.30 1.21
CA THR A 193 -2.94 24.63 -0.05
C THR A 193 -3.01 23.39 -0.93
N CYS A 194 -4.17 23.16 -1.55
CA CYS A 194 -4.32 22.01 -2.42
C CYS A 194 -3.61 22.23 -3.76
N THR A 195 -2.87 21.22 -4.20
CA THR A 195 -2.28 21.11 -5.53
C THR A 195 -3.17 20.23 -6.40
N SER A 196 -3.74 20.79 -7.49
CA SER A 196 -4.59 20.01 -8.43
C SER A 196 -5.77 19.30 -7.76
N CYS A 197 -6.49 20.03 -6.90
CA CYS A 197 -7.93 19.89 -6.70
C CYS A 197 -8.65 20.62 -7.85
#